data_AF-A0AAV7W6L8-F1
#
_entry.id   AF-A0AAV7W6L8-F1
#
_cell.length_a   1.000
_cell.length_b   1.000
_cell.length_c   1.000
_cell.angle_alpha   90.00
_cell.angle_beta   90.00
_cell.angle_gamma   90.00
#
_symmetry.space_group_name_H-M   'P 1'
#
loop_
_entity.id
_entity.type
_entity.pdbx_description
1 polymer ?
#
loop_
_entity_poly.entity_id
_entity_poly.type
_entity_poly.pdbx_seq_one_letter_code
_entity_poly.pdbx_strand_id
1 'polypeptide(L)'
;MVNPKNIKSEEEGTTRQKIRGNKQMPLLAQNGLEMHTTTILEAIKETKMALGQRIYSTSWEVSLPKTDHKKLADRASATERTVAYVHPRVMEKTASFRVMDKEVAALVDKLHEPEHRSLCNKIPLVGFPERLQGLSTKIYLEEWLSSMVLKGKTAKWFTVESAHKVPGRPPELHRGPW
;
A
#
# COMPACT_ATOMS: atom_id res chain seq x y z
N MET A 1 11.51 14.55 43.79
CA MET A 1 12.18 14.45 45.10
C MET A 1 11.67 15.57 45.97
N VAL A 2 10.79 15.28 46.93
CA VAL A 2 10.34 16.26 47.93
C VAL A 2 10.38 15.57 49.28
N ASN A 3 11.12 16.19 50.19
CA ASN A 3 11.32 15.81 51.58
C ASN A 3 10.79 16.97 52.43
N PRO A 4 9.89 16.74 53.39
CA PRO A 4 9.74 17.63 54.54
C PRO A 4 9.79 16.79 55.84
N LYS A 5 10.87 16.87 56.63
CA LYS A 5 11.09 17.84 57.73
C LYS A 5 9.91 17.99 58.72
N ASN A 6 10.13 17.39 59.90
CA ASN A 6 10.01 17.98 61.25
C ASN A 6 8.82 18.88 61.58
N ILE A 7 7.96 18.40 62.49
CA ILE A 7 7.19 19.24 63.42
C ILE A 7 7.39 18.68 64.83
N LYS A 8 7.96 19.53 65.69
CA LYS A 8 8.05 19.41 67.16
C LYS A 8 6.77 19.98 67.80
N SER A 9 6.66 19.76 69.11
CA SER A 9 5.70 20.29 70.12
C SER A 9 4.39 19.50 70.22
N GLU A 10 3.86 19.14 71.39
CA GLU A 10 3.85 19.78 72.70
C GLU A 10 3.71 18.69 73.80
N GLU A 11 4.50 18.79 74.86
CA GLU A 11 4.27 18.06 76.11
C GLU A 11 3.26 18.85 76.95
N GLU A 12 2.00 18.41 76.98
CA GLU A 12 1.04 18.84 77.99
C GLU A 12 0.93 17.77 79.08
N GLY A 13 1.48 18.10 80.24
CA GLY A 13 1.24 17.39 81.48
C GLY A 13 -0.20 17.60 81.93
N THR A 14 -0.96 16.52 82.10
CA THR A 14 -2.25 16.54 82.80
C THR A 14 -2.31 15.42 83.84
N THR A 15 -2.21 15.85 85.09
CA THR A 15 -2.94 15.40 86.29
C THR A 15 -3.29 13.91 86.40
N ARG A 16 -2.48 13.17 87.18
CA ARG A 16 -2.83 11.84 87.74
C ARG A 16 -4.00 11.97 88.72
N GLN A 17 -5.23 11.82 88.23
CA GLN A 17 -6.38 11.48 89.07
C GLN A 17 -6.35 9.98 89.38
N LYS A 18 -6.05 9.65 90.64
CA LYS A 18 -6.05 8.28 91.17
C LYS A 18 -7.50 7.82 91.37
N ILE A 19 -8.17 7.45 90.29
CA ILE A 19 -9.46 6.77 90.34
C ILE A 19 -9.19 5.32 90.81
N ARG A 20 -9.47 5.05 92.09
CA ARG A 20 -9.71 3.68 92.57
C ARG A 20 -11.03 3.21 91.94
N GLY A 21 -10.94 2.73 90.70
CA GLY A 21 -12.01 2.06 89.98
C GLY A 21 -11.95 0.57 90.26
N ASN A 22 -13.06 0.04 90.76
CA ASN A 22 -13.35 -1.37 90.99
C ASN A 22 -12.87 -2.23 89.80
N LYS A 23 -11.80 -3.01 89.98
CA LYS A 23 -11.29 -3.93 88.96
C LYS A 23 -12.13 -5.20 88.95
N GLN A 24 -13.29 -5.12 88.32
CA GLN A 24 -13.95 -6.26 87.67
C GLN A 24 -14.98 -5.68 86.72
N MET A 25 -14.53 -5.40 85.49
CA MET A 25 -15.45 -5.45 84.35
C MET A 25 -16.05 -6.86 84.36
N PRO A 26 -17.39 -7.01 84.27
CA PRO A 26 -18.01 -8.32 84.22
C PRO A 26 -17.41 -9.11 83.06
N LEU A 27 -17.00 -10.36 83.30
CA LEU A 27 -16.38 -11.28 82.32
C LEU A 27 -17.12 -11.31 80.96
N LEU A 28 -18.43 -11.06 80.95
CA LEU A 28 -19.25 -10.94 79.75
C LEU A 28 -18.87 -9.75 78.84
N ALA A 29 -18.47 -8.60 79.42
CA ALA A 29 -18.03 -7.42 78.67
C ALA A 29 -16.62 -7.59 78.09
N GLN A 30 -15.76 -8.37 78.74
CA GLN A 30 -14.42 -8.70 78.24
C GLN A 30 -14.49 -9.67 77.04
N ASN A 31 -15.34 -10.69 77.14
CA ASN A 31 -15.56 -11.65 76.05
C ASN A 31 -16.22 -10.99 74.82
N GLY A 32 -17.15 -10.04 75.03
CA GLY A 32 -17.73 -9.27 73.94
C GLY A 32 -16.72 -8.38 73.23
N LEU A 33 -15.82 -7.72 73.97
CA LEU A 33 -14.77 -6.88 73.40
C LEU A 33 -13.76 -7.70 72.60
N GLU A 34 -13.33 -8.87 73.12
CA GLU A 34 -12.42 -9.77 72.41
C GLU A 34 -13.03 -10.28 71.09
N MET A 35 -14.30 -10.70 71.11
CA MET A 35 -15.05 -11.11 69.92
C MET A 35 -15.17 -9.99 68.86
N HIS A 36 -15.39 -8.74 69.30
CA HIS A 36 -15.41 -7.61 68.36
C HIS A 36 -14.02 -7.33 67.76
N THR A 37 -12.95 -7.41 68.56
CA THR A 37 -11.60 -7.19 68.05
C THR A 37 -11.15 -8.24 67.04
N THR A 38 -11.50 -9.53 67.25
CA THR A 38 -11.19 -10.60 66.28
C THR A 38 -11.96 -10.40 64.98
N THR A 39 -13.25 -10.07 65.05
CA THR A 39 -14.09 -9.78 63.88
C THR A 39 -13.52 -8.64 63.04
N ILE A 40 -13.05 -7.56 63.69
CA ILE A 40 -12.45 -6.41 63.00
C ILE A 40 -11.12 -6.81 62.33
N LEU A 41 -10.28 -7.60 63.00
CA LEU A 41 -9.01 -8.06 62.43
C LEU A 41 -9.21 -8.98 61.22
N GLU A 42 -10.23 -9.83 61.24
CA GLU A 42 -10.61 -10.66 60.09
C GLU A 42 -11.09 -9.80 58.92
N ALA A 43 -11.97 -8.84 59.16
CA ALA A 43 -12.41 -7.89 58.13
C ALA A 43 -11.24 -7.09 57.53
N ILE A 44 -10.26 -6.68 58.35
CA ILE A 44 -9.04 -6.01 57.88
C ILE A 44 -8.19 -6.95 57.00
N LYS A 45 -8.07 -8.23 57.38
CA LYS A 45 -7.34 -9.21 56.58
C LYS A 45 -8.03 -9.47 55.24
N GLU A 46 -9.34 -9.64 55.23
CA GLU A 46 -10.13 -9.84 54.01
C GLU A 46 -10.05 -8.64 53.08
N THR A 47 -10.27 -7.43 53.60
CA THR A 47 -10.13 -6.20 52.81
C THR A 47 -8.72 -6.02 52.27
N LYS A 48 -7.67 -6.31 53.05
CA LYS A 48 -6.28 -6.29 52.59
C LYS A 48 -6.04 -7.30 51.46
N MET A 49 -6.56 -8.52 51.58
CA MET A 49 -6.41 -9.55 50.53
C MET A 49 -7.16 -9.14 49.25
N ALA A 50 -8.40 -8.65 49.38
CA ALA A 50 -9.19 -8.18 48.25
C ALA A 50 -8.53 -6.99 47.54
N LEU A 51 -7.99 -6.03 48.29
CA LEU A 51 -7.23 -4.92 47.72
C LEU A 51 -5.96 -5.41 47.01
N GLY A 52 -5.23 -6.35 47.60
CA GLY A 52 -4.06 -6.97 46.98
C GLY A 52 -4.38 -7.63 45.64
N GLN A 53 -5.47 -8.39 45.58
CA GLN A 53 -5.95 -9.02 44.34
C GLN A 53 -6.36 -7.98 43.29
N ARG A 54 -7.09 -6.92 43.68
CA ARG A 54 -7.47 -5.85 42.76
C ARG A 54 -6.26 -5.10 42.20
N ILE A 55 -5.28 -4.77 43.05
CA ILE A 55 -4.03 -4.13 42.62
C ILE A 55 -3.29 -5.02 41.62
N TYR A 56 -3.21 -6.33 41.89
CA TYR A 56 -2.59 -7.28 40.97
C TYR A 56 -3.32 -7.34 39.62
N SER A 57 -4.65 -7.45 39.62
CA SER A 57 -5.47 -7.46 38.39
C SER A 57 -5.28 -6.18 37.59
N THR A 58 -5.40 -5.00 38.22
CA THR A 58 -5.20 -3.72 37.53
C THR A 58 -3.77 -3.57 37.01
N SER A 59 -2.77 -4.01 37.77
CA SER A 59 -1.37 -3.99 37.30
C SER A 59 -1.18 -4.85 36.04
N TRP A 60 -1.77 -6.05 36.04
CA TRP A 60 -1.74 -6.95 34.88
C TRP A 60 -2.48 -6.33 33.68
N GLU A 61 -3.69 -5.83 33.89
CA GLU A 61 -4.50 -5.15 32.87
C GLU A 61 -3.80 -3.93 32.29
N VAL A 62 -3.02 -3.18 33.08
CA VAL A 62 -2.22 -2.03 32.59
C VAL A 62 -0.97 -2.49 31.85
N SER A 63 -0.41 -3.67 32.18
CA SER A 63 0.78 -4.20 31.52
C SER A 63 0.50 -4.68 30.10
N LEU A 64 -0.68 -5.26 29.85
CA LEU A 64 -1.07 -5.81 28.54
C LEU A 64 -1.06 -4.74 27.43
N PRO A 65 -1.78 -3.60 27.54
CA PRO A 65 -1.73 -2.54 26.54
C PRO A 65 -0.32 -1.99 26.32
N LYS A 66 0.55 -1.94 27.33
CA LYS A 66 1.94 -1.46 27.14
C LYS A 66 2.70 -2.36 26.18
N THR A 67 2.51 -3.67 26.28
CA THR A 67 3.15 -4.62 25.36
C THR A 67 2.59 -4.50 23.95
N ASP A 68 1.28 -4.32 23.82
CA ASP A 68 0.62 -4.20 22.51
C ASP A 68 0.96 -2.87 21.83
N HIS A 69 0.99 -1.76 22.57
CA HIS A 69 1.46 -0.46 22.06
C HIS A 69 2.91 -0.54 21.57
N LYS A 70 3.79 -1.25 22.29
CA LYS A 70 5.18 -1.44 21.85
C LYS A 70 5.24 -2.23 20.54
N LYS A 71 4.52 -3.36 20.46
CA LYS A 71 4.45 -4.16 19.22
C LYS A 71 3.89 -3.35 18.06
N LEU A 72 2.88 -2.52 18.30
CA LEU A 72 2.29 -1.67 17.28
C LEU A 72 3.28 -0.60 16.80
N ALA A 73 4.00 0.04 17.74
CA ALA A 73 5.05 1.00 17.40
C ALA A 73 6.16 0.36 16.57
N ASP A 74 6.63 -0.83 16.94
CA ASP A 74 7.66 -1.55 16.20
C ASP A 74 7.19 -1.89 14.76
N ARG A 75 5.93 -2.34 14.61
CA ARG A 75 5.32 -2.62 13.30
C ARG A 75 5.14 -1.36 12.46
N ALA A 76 4.73 -0.25 13.08
CA ALA A 76 4.58 1.03 12.41
C ALA A 76 5.94 1.51 11.88
N SER A 77 6.98 1.51 12.71
CA SER A 77 8.33 1.88 12.31
C SER A 77 8.92 0.98 11.22
N ALA A 78 8.65 -0.34 11.26
CA ALA A 78 9.06 -1.24 10.19
C ALA A 78 8.37 -0.89 8.86
N THR A 79 7.06 -0.62 8.91
CA THR A 79 6.27 -0.24 7.73
C THR A 79 6.75 1.08 7.15
N GLU A 80 7.01 2.08 7.99
CA GLU A 80 7.55 3.37 7.57
C GLU A 80 8.90 3.23 6.85
N ARG A 81 9.80 2.38 7.36
CA ARG A 81 11.08 2.09 6.69
C ARG A 81 10.88 1.42 5.34
N THR A 82 9.97 0.46 5.24
CA THR A 82 9.64 -0.19 3.96
C THR A 82 9.10 0.83 2.96
N VAL A 83 8.18 1.71 3.38
CA VAL A 83 7.63 2.77 2.51
C VAL A 83 8.74 3.73 2.08
N ALA A 84 9.58 4.18 3.02
CA ALA A 84 10.70 5.08 2.73
C ALA A 84 11.71 4.49 1.73
N TYR A 85 11.88 3.16 1.72
CA TYR A 85 12.74 2.46 0.77
C TYR A 85 12.08 2.23 -0.60
N VAL A 86 10.79 1.85 -0.62
CA VAL A 86 10.07 1.52 -1.86
C VAL A 86 9.72 2.77 -2.64
N HIS A 87 9.30 3.84 -1.96
CA HIS A 87 8.80 5.05 -2.62
C HIS A 87 9.81 5.68 -3.61
N PRO A 88 11.10 5.91 -3.25
CA PRO A 88 12.08 6.45 -4.19
C PRO A 88 12.29 5.57 -5.43
N ARG A 89 12.27 4.24 -5.26
CA ARG A 89 12.46 3.27 -6.36
C ARG A 89 11.30 3.31 -7.34
N VAL A 90 10.07 3.42 -6.84
CA VAL A 90 8.89 3.57 -7.69
C VAL A 90 8.96 4.88 -8.47
N MET A 91 9.38 5.97 -7.83
CA MET A 91 9.55 7.26 -8.51
C MET A 91 10.62 7.20 -9.60
N GLU A 92 11.77 6.57 -9.32
CA GLU A 92 12.84 6.37 -10.31
C GLU A 92 12.37 5.55 -11.51
N LYS A 93 11.68 4.43 -11.27
CA LYS A 93 11.14 3.59 -12.35
C LYS A 93 10.08 4.32 -13.17
N THR A 94 9.21 5.10 -12.52
CA THR A 94 8.21 5.92 -13.20
C THR A 94 8.85 6.98 -14.10
N ALA A 95 9.94 7.61 -13.64
CA ALA A 95 10.70 8.55 -14.46
C ALA A 95 11.34 7.85 -15.67
N SER A 96 11.93 6.67 -15.47
CA SER A 96 12.51 5.85 -16.54
C SER A 96 11.46 5.44 -17.58
N PHE A 97 10.26 5.01 -17.16
CA PHE A 97 9.17 4.71 -18.10
C PHE A 97 8.76 5.91 -18.93
N ARG A 98 8.65 7.11 -18.33
CA ARG A 98 8.34 8.32 -19.10
C ARG A 98 9.40 8.69 -20.13
N VAL A 99 10.66 8.38 -19.86
CA VAL A 99 11.74 8.59 -20.84
C VAL A 99 11.60 7.58 -21.98
N MET A 100 11.43 6.29 -21.66
CA MET A 100 11.23 5.24 -22.67
C MET A 100 9.99 5.51 -23.53
N ASP A 101 8.87 5.93 -22.95
CA ASP A 101 7.65 6.26 -23.70
C ASP A 101 7.91 7.38 -24.72
N LYS A 102 8.67 8.41 -24.34
CA LYS A 102 9.06 9.49 -25.26
C LYS A 102 10.00 9.00 -26.36
N GLU A 103 10.94 8.13 -26.03
CA GLU A 103 11.86 7.54 -27.01
C GLU A 103 11.12 6.65 -28.00
N VAL A 104 10.20 5.81 -27.51
CA VAL A 104 9.35 4.97 -28.36
C VAL A 104 8.47 5.82 -29.26
N ALA A 105 7.80 6.85 -28.72
CA ALA A 105 7.00 7.77 -29.52
C ALA A 105 7.84 8.43 -30.63
N ALA A 106 9.03 8.94 -30.28
CA ALA A 106 9.94 9.55 -31.25
C ALA A 106 10.44 8.56 -32.32
N LEU A 107 10.63 7.29 -31.97
CA LEU A 107 11.01 6.24 -32.93
C LEU A 107 9.83 5.86 -33.84
N VAL A 108 8.61 5.81 -33.31
CA VAL A 108 7.40 5.57 -34.11
C VAL A 108 7.19 6.71 -35.11
N ASP A 109 7.33 7.97 -34.68
CA ASP A 109 7.23 9.13 -35.57
C ASP A 109 8.32 9.10 -36.66
N LYS A 110 9.56 8.73 -36.29
CA LYS A 110 10.66 8.55 -37.24
C LYS A 110 10.45 7.40 -38.22
N LEU A 111 9.69 6.36 -37.85
CA LEU A 111 9.34 5.26 -38.75
C LEU A 111 8.19 5.64 -39.69
N HIS A 112 7.26 6.47 -39.21
CA HIS A 112 6.12 6.92 -39.99
C HIS A 112 6.53 7.71 -41.23
N GLU A 113 7.51 8.61 -41.12
CA GLU A 113 7.98 9.43 -42.25
C GLU A 113 8.53 8.61 -43.44
N PRO A 114 9.47 7.67 -43.28
CA PRO A 114 9.95 6.84 -44.38
C PRO A 114 8.89 5.86 -44.89
N GLU A 115 8.00 5.35 -44.02
CA GLU A 115 6.85 4.56 -44.48
C GLU A 115 5.93 5.39 -45.36
N HIS A 116 5.57 6.60 -44.92
CA HIS A 116 4.73 7.51 -45.68
C HIS A 116 5.38 7.88 -47.02
N ARG A 117 6.67 8.25 -47.03
CA ARG A 117 7.42 8.50 -48.27
C ARG A 117 7.50 7.27 -49.17
N SER A 118 7.68 6.08 -48.60
CA SER A 118 7.70 4.82 -49.36
C SER A 118 6.32 4.51 -49.97
N LEU A 119 5.24 4.84 -49.25
CA LEU A 119 3.87 4.60 -49.69
C LEU A 119 3.39 5.65 -50.69
N CYS A 120 3.85 6.90 -50.63
CA CYS A 120 3.49 7.93 -51.62
C CYS A 120 3.83 7.55 -53.06
N ASN A 121 4.87 6.74 -53.26
CA ASN A 121 5.26 6.23 -54.57
C ASN A 121 4.61 4.87 -54.90
N LYS A 122 3.86 4.27 -53.97
CA LYS A 122 3.17 2.99 -54.16
C LYS A 122 1.69 3.22 -54.38
N ILE A 123 1.18 2.78 -55.53
CA ILE A 123 -0.24 2.88 -55.86
C ILE A 123 -0.90 1.51 -55.61
N PRO A 124 -1.84 1.39 -54.66
CA PRO A 124 -2.58 0.15 -54.48
C PRO A 124 -3.60 -0.03 -55.61
N LEU A 125 -3.51 -1.15 -56.33
CA LEU A 125 -4.47 -1.52 -57.37
C LEU A 125 -5.41 -2.60 -56.84
N VAL A 126 -6.68 -2.23 -56.62
CA VAL A 126 -7.73 -3.12 -56.10
C VAL A 126 -8.68 -3.51 -57.23
N GLY A 127 -9.11 -4.78 -57.27
CA GLY A 127 -10.00 -5.29 -58.31
C GLY A 127 -9.31 -5.59 -59.65
N PHE A 128 -7.98 -5.67 -59.66
CA PHE A 128 -7.20 -5.92 -60.86
C PHE A 128 -7.30 -7.39 -61.28
N PRO A 129 -7.58 -7.72 -62.56
CA PRO A 129 -7.81 -9.10 -62.99
C PRO A 129 -6.56 -9.96 -62.76
N GLU A 130 -6.69 -10.99 -61.92
CA GLU A 130 -5.54 -11.80 -61.52
C GLU A 130 -5.02 -12.75 -62.61
N ARG A 131 -5.87 -13.08 -63.58
CA ARG A 131 -5.61 -14.13 -64.58
C ARG A 131 -4.84 -13.65 -65.82
N LEU A 132 -4.65 -12.34 -65.98
CA LEU A 132 -4.09 -11.75 -67.20
C LEU A 132 -2.59 -11.42 -67.11
N GLN A 133 -1.98 -11.52 -65.92
CA GLN A 133 -0.66 -10.96 -65.63
C GLN A 133 0.54 -11.77 -66.15
N GLY A 134 0.33 -12.97 -66.70
CA GLY A 134 1.41 -13.82 -67.21
C GLY A 134 2.52 -14.09 -66.18
N LEU A 135 3.78 -14.15 -66.62
CA LEU A 135 4.96 -14.39 -65.77
C LEU A 135 5.48 -13.14 -65.03
N SER A 136 5.09 -11.92 -65.45
CA SER A 136 5.60 -10.68 -64.87
C SER A 136 4.52 -9.62 -64.73
N THR A 137 4.05 -9.43 -63.49
CA THR A 137 3.06 -8.42 -63.11
C THR A 137 3.50 -7.00 -63.48
N LYS A 138 4.81 -6.73 -63.41
CA LYS A 138 5.40 -5.43 -63.78
C LYS A 138 5.18 -5.11 -65.26
N ILE A 139 5.56 -6.02 -66.15
CA ILE A 139 5.46 -5.80 -67.61
C ILE A 139 3.99 -5.62 -67.99
N TYR A 140 3.12 -6.48 -67.45
CA TYR A 140 1.69 -6.38 -67.68
C TYR A 140 1.11 -5.02 -67.25
N LEU A 141 1.52 -4.50 -66.09
CA LEU A 141 1.05 -3.19 -65.61
C LEU A 141 1.57 -2.04 -66.46
N GLU A 142 2.80 -2.09 -66.94
CA GLU A 142 3.36 -1.08 -67.84
C GLU A 142 2.60 -1.04 -69.17
N GLU A 143 2.30 -2.20 -69.75
CA GLU A 143 1.50 -2.31 -70.98
C GLU A 143 0.06 -1.86 -70.75
N TRP A 144 -0.58 -2.33 -69.67
CA TRP A 144 -1.95 -1.97 -69.33
C TRP A 144 -2.10 -0.46 -69.10
N LEU A 145 -1.24 0.16 -68.28
CA LEU A 145 -1.25 1.61 -68.04
C LEU A 145 -1.00 2.40 -69.33
N SER A 146 -0.05 1.96 -70.16
CA SER A 146 0.25 2.61 -71.44
C SER A 146 -0.94 2.55 -72.40
N SER A 147 -1.67 1.42 -72.41
CA SER A 147 -2.85 1.23 -73.25
C SER A 147 -4.05 2.06 -72.77
N MET A 148 -4.30 2.07 -71.44
CA MET A 148 -5.52 2.62 -70.87
C MET A 148 -5.43 4.14 -70.66
N VAL A 149 -4.30 4.63 -70.16
CA VAL A 149 -4.14 6.03 -69.75
C VAL A 149 -3.52 6.87 -70.87
N LEU A 150 -2.51 6.34 -71.57
CA LEU A 150 -1.69 7.13 -72.51
C LEU A 150 -2.11 7.00 -73.98
N LYS A 151 -3.14 6.19 -74.30
CA LYS A 151 -3.64 5.96 -75.68
C LYS A 151 -2.51 5.72 -76.69
N GLY A 152 -1.46 4.99 -76.29
CA GLY A 152 -0.33 4.65 -77.16
C GLY A 152 0.80 5.69 -77.24
N LYS A 153 0.75 6.81 -76.51
CA LYS A 153 1.88 7.76 -76.42
C LYS A 153 2.87 7.34 -75.32
N THR A 154 3.84 6.53 -75.75
CA THR A 154 5.18 6.22 -75.21
C THR A 154 5.35 5.97 -73.70
N ALA A 155 5.93 4.81 -73.41
CA ALA A 155 6.53 4.36 -72.14
C ALA A 155 7.64 5.26 -71.54
N LYS A 156 7.85 6.48 -72.07
CA LYS A 156 8.84 7.45 -71.55
C LYS A 156 8.34 8.26 -70.36
N TRP A 157 7.04 8.26 -70.08
CA TRP A 157 6.44 9.12 -69.06
C TRP A 157 6.38 8.48 -67.67
N PHE A 158 6.47 7.16 -67.59
CA PHE A 158 6.48 6.42 -66.33
C PHE A 158 7.22 5.10 -66.49
N THR A 159 7.71 4.57 -65.38
CA THR A 159 8.35 3.26 -65.27
C THR A 159 7.85 2.61 -63.99
N VAL A 160 7.44 1.35 -64.06
CA VAL A 160 7.01 0.61 -62.86
C VAL A 160 8.25 -0.05 -62.26
N GLU A 161 8.73 0.43 -61.12
CA GLU A 161 9.95 -0.13 -60.51
C GLU A 161 9.72 -1.57 -60.02
N SER A 162 8.62 -1.79 -59.31
CA SER A 162 8.23 -3.09 -58.76
C SER A 162 6.71 -3.22 -58.72
N ALA A 163 6.23 -4.42 -59.02
CA ALA A 163 4.83 -4.79 -58.86
C ALA A 163 4.74 -6.20 -58.30
N HIS A 164 4.05 -6.35 -57.18
CA HIS A 164 3.82 -7.63 -56.54
C HIS A 164 2.40 -7.68 -55.99
N LYS A 165 1.87 -8.90 -55.89
CA LYS A 165 0.61 -9.13 -55.19
C LYS A 165 0.89 -9.02 -53.69
N VAL A 166 0.11 -8.23 -52.97
CA VAL A 166 0.14 -8.25 -51.51
C VAL A 166 -0.46 -9.59 -51.10
N PRO A 167 0.29 -10.48 -50.43
CA PRO A 167 -0.26 -11.74 -49.94
C PRO A 167 -1.50 -11.42 -49.11
N GLY A 168 -2.60 -12.12 -49.38
CA GLY A 168 -3.90 -11.84 -48.77
C GLY A 168 -3.74 -11.64 -47.27
N ARG A 169 -4.31 -10.54 -46.76
CA ARG A 169 -4.36 -10.27 -45.33
C ARG A 169 -4.94 -11.53 -44.66
N PRO A 170 -4.28 -12.11 -43.64
CA PRO A 170 -4.93 -13.12 -42.82
C PRO A 170 -6.28 -12.55 -42.38
N PRO A 171 -7.38 -13.32 -42.38
CA PRO A 171 -8.68 -12.82 -41.96
C PRO A 171 -8.50 -12.11 -40.63
N GLU A 172 -9.08 -10.91 -40.51
CA GLU A 172 -9.05 -10.16 -39.26
C GLU A 172 -9.56 -11.08 -38.16
N LEU A 173 -8.65 -11.59 -37.32
CA LEU A 173 -9.02 -12.21 -36.06
C LEU A 173 -9.85 -11.16 -35.34
N HIS A 174 -11.16 -11.36 -35.31
CA HIS A 174 -12.09 -10.55 -34.55
C HIS A 174 -11.50 -10.35 -33.16
N ARG A 175 -10.92 -9.18 -32.91
CA ARG A 175 -10.71 -8.72 -31.54
C ARG A 175 -12.10 -8.42 -31.04
N GLY A 176 -12.72 -9.43 -30.43
CA GLY A 176 -13.90 -9.22 -29.61
C GLY A 176 -13.62 -8.11 -28.59
N PRO A 177 -14.66 -7.38 -28.18
CA PRO A 177 -14.51 -6.35 -27.17
C PRO A 177 -14.05 -7.02 -25.87
N TRP A 178 -12.81 -6.71 -25.46
CA TRP A 178 -12.33 -6.91 -24.09
C TRP A 178 -12.14 -5.53 -23.48
#